data_AF-A0A7X7LJK2-F1
#
_entry.id   AF-A0A7X7LJK2-F1
#
_cell.length_a   1.000
_cell.length_b   1.000
_cell.length_c   1.000
_cell.angle_alpha   90.00
_cell.angle_beta   90.00
_cell.angle_gamma   90.00
#
_symmetry.space_group_name_H-M   'P 1'
#
loop_
_entity.id
_entity.type
_entity.pdbx_description
1 polymer ?
#
loop_
_entity_poly.entity_id
_entity_poly.type
_entity_poly.pdbx_seq_one_letter_code
_entity_poly.pdbx_strand_id
1 'polypeptide(L)'
;LITIGMIGTGSHGTGWNLKHYLMYPELCRVVAVCNVSRSRAENAQNLVNNTYKSKDCKIYQDFRELLEDNSIDAVQISTPDHWHVPISIMAALKGKHVCCKKPTLTIDEGRLLCEPGHRLSTLLHCGNIALKLNRKVEWDPVNESFVNDPAAEKFRKREMREKWSYNKICPEFKY
;
A
#
# COMPACT_ATOMS: atom_id res chain seq x y z
N LEU A 1 -11.75 13.22 4.02
CA LEU A 1 -10.64 13.38 3.04
C LEU A 1 -9.50 12.52 3.54
N ILE A 2 -8.91 11.69 2.69
CA ILE A 2 -7.72 10.91 3.07
C ILE A 2 -6.51 11.86 3.10
N THR A 3 -5.77 11.90 4.20
CA THR A 3 -4.56 12.71 4.32
C THR A 3 -3.34 11.94 3.82
N ILE A 4 -2.54 12.60 2.98
CA ILE A 4 -1.42 11.98 2.27
C ILE A 4 -0.09 12.61 2.71
N GLY A 5 0.88 11.76 3.06
CA GLY A 5 2.29 12.10 3.21
C GLY A 5 3.10 11.70 1.97
N MET A 6 3.90 12.60 1.42
CA MET A 6 4.73 12.34 0.25
C MET A 6 6.17 12.03 0.66
N ILE A 7 6.63 10.79 0.52
CA ILE A 7 8.00 10.38 0.87
C ILE A 7 8.84 10.23 -0.41
N GLY A 8 9.88 11.05 -0.54
CA GLY A 8 10.73 11.09 -1.74
C GLY A 8 10.20 12.10 -2.77
N THR A 9 10.35 13.39 -2.49
CA THR A 9 9.90 14.47 -3.40
C THR A 9 10.94 14.87 -4.45
N GLY A 10 11.55 13.88 -5.11
CA GLY A 10 12.45 14.11 -6.27
C GLY A 10 11.68 14.47 -7.54
N SER A 11 12.34 14.46 -8.70
CA SER A 11 11.74 14.80 -10.00
C SER A 11 10.48 13.97 -10.30
N HIS A 12 10.49 12.66 -10.02
CA HIS A 12 9.31 11.81 -10.20
C HIS A 12 8.22 12.11 -9.16
N GLY A 13 8.63 12.32 -7.90
CA GLY A 13 7.74 12.62 -6.79
C GLY A 13 6.95 13.91 -7.00
N THR A 14 7.61 15.02 -7.34
CA THR A 14 6.96 16.32 -7.59
C THR A 14 6.43 16.47 -9.00
N GLY A 15 7.10 15.87 -10.00
CA GLY A 15 6.75 16.01 -11.41
C GLY A 15 5.49 15.25 -11.81
N TRP A 16 5.21 14.12 -11.15
CA TRP A 16 4.08 13.24 -11.47
C TRP A 16 3.19 12.97 -10.26
N ASN A 17 3.72 12.28 -9.24
CA ASN A 17 2.89 11.70 -8.18
C ASN A 17 2.18 12.78 -7.37
N LEU A 18 2.92 13.80 -6.91
CA LEU A 18 2.36 14.93 -6.16
C LEU A 18 1.28 15.64 -6.95
N LYS A 19 1.55 15.99 -8.21
CA LYS A 19 0.56 16.67 -9.07
C LYS A 19 -0.72 15.86 -9.20
N HIS A 20 -0.63 14.54 -9.30
CA HIS A 20 -1.82 13.68 -9.39
C HIS A 20 -2.73 13.83 -8.16
N TYR A 21 -2.18 13.78 -6.95
CA TYR A 21 -2.98 14.01 -5.74
C TYR A 21 -3.55 15.43 -5.65
N LEU A 22 -2.78 16.42 -6.09
CA LEU A 22 -3.23 17.82 -6.11
C LEU A 22 -4.41 18.09 -7.08
N MET A 23 -4.63 17.22 -8.08
CA MET A 23 -5.74 17.33 -9.02
C MET A 23 -7.09 16.84 -8.47
N TYR A 24 -7.08 16.04 -7.40
CA TYR A 24 -8.31 15.46 -6.81
C TYR A 24 -8.47 15.91 -5.33
N PRO A 25 -8.56 17.23 -5.06
CA PRO A 25 -8.66 17.77 -3.70
C PRO A 25 -9.93 17.35 -2.95
N GLU A 26 -10.95 16.88 -3.66
CA GLU A 26 -12.21 16.35 -3.12
C GLU A 26 -12.07 14.92 -2.56
N LEU A 27 -11.03 14.18 -2.95
CA LEU A 27 -10.79 12.81 -2.49
C LEU A 27 -9.69 12.74 -1.43
N CYS A 28 -8.63 13.53 -1.61
CA CYS A 28 -7.44 13.48 -0.76
C CYS A 28 -6.80 14.86 -0.56
N ARG A 29 -6.03 14.98 0.52
CA ARG A 29 -5.26 16.20 0.82
C ARG A 29 -3.83 15.85 1.18
N VAL A 30 -2.87 16.45 0.47
CA VAL A 30 -1.45 16.33 0.82
C VAL A 30 -1.15 17.25 2.01
N VAL A 31 -0.75 16.67 3.14
CA VAL A 31 -0.51 17.41 4.39
C VAL A 31 0.96 17.44 4.79
N ALA A 32 1.78 16.56 4.22
CA ALA A 32 3.19 16.46 4.55
C ALA A 32 4.03 16.05 3.33
N VAL A 33 5.26 16.55 3.29
CA VAL A 33 6.29 16.15 2.33
C VAL A 33 7.56 15.76 3.07
N CYS A 34 8.27 14.76 2.56
CA CYS A 34 9.49 14.23 3.16
C CYS A 34 10.60 14.07 2.12
N ASN A 35 11.78 14.64 2.41
CA ASN A 35 12.98 14.45 1.64
C ASN A 35 14.24 14.74 2.47
N VAL A 36 15.27 13.89 2.32
CA VAL A 36 16.60 14.14 2.93
C VAL A 36 17.20 15.45 2.42
N SER A 37 16.93 15.80 1.16
CA SER A 37 17.33 17.09 0.57
C SER A 37 16.30 18.16 0.91
N ARG A 38 16.69 19.09 1.78
CA ARG A 38 15.81 20.18 2.24
C ARG A 38 15.24 21.02 1.10
N SER A 39 16.07 21.38 0.12
CA SER A 39 15.61 22.15 -1.05
C SER A 39 14.55 21.42 -1.88
N ARG A 40 14.64 20.08 -1.98
CA ARG A 40 13.60 19.27 -2.65
C ARG A 40 12.32 19.17 -1.81
N ALA A 41 12.42 19.11 -0.49
CA ALA A 41 11.26 19.15 0.40
C ALA A 41 10.56 20.53 0.32
N GLU A 42 11.31 21.62 0.39
CA GLU A 42 10.81 23.00 0.26
C GLU A 42 10.13 23.24 -1.09
N ASN A 43 10.72 22.76 -2.20
CA ASN A 43 10.08 22.83 -3.52
C ASN A 43 8.71 22.11 -3.54
N ALA A 44 8.63 20.91 -2.97
CA ALA A 44 7.39 20.16 -2.90
C ALA A 44 6.34 20.83 -2.01
N GLN A 45 6.76 21.34 -0.84
CA GLN A 45 5.91 22.10 0.08
C GLN A 45 5.36 23.34 -0.61
N ASN A 46 6.20 24.09 -1.33
CA ASN A 46 5.79 25.26 -2.09
C ASN A 46 4.73 24.90 -3.14
N LEU A 47 4.88 23.77 -3.85
CA LEU A 47 3.85 23.33 -4.80
C LEU A 47 2.50 23.05 -4.11
N VAL A 48 2.52 22.32 -2.99
CA VAL A 48 1.32 22.02 -2.20
C VAL A 48 0.65 23.31 -1.71
N ASN A 49 1.44 24.17 -1.05
CA ASN A 49 0.96 25.42 -0.46
C ASN A 49 0.43 26.39 -1.51
N ASN A 50 1.08 26.49 -2.67
CA ASN A 50 0.64 27.33 -3.77
C ASN A 50 -0.65 26.82 -4.42
N THR A 51 -0.84 25.51 -4.52
CA THR A 51 -2.09 24.92 -5.03
C THR A 51 -3.23 25.11 -4.04
N TYR A 52 -3.01 24.81 -2.76
CA TYR A 52 -4.05 24.91 -1.74
C TYR A 52 -4.25 26.31 -1.16
N LYS A 53 -3.43 27.30 -1.56
CA LYS A 53 -3.42 28.66 -1.01
C LYS A 53 -3.33 28.67 0.53
N SER A 54 -2.48 27.81 1.07
CA SER A 54 -2.32 27.59 2.53
C SER A 54 -0.85 27.47 2.91
N LYS A 55 -0.55 27.36 4.20
CA LYS A 55 0.82 27.09 4.72
C LYS A 55 0.90 25.81 5.55
N ASP A 56 -0.09 24.94 5.41
CA ASP A 56 -0.31 23.83 6.33
C ASP A 56 0.56 22.60 6.02
N CYS A 57 1.16 22.54 4.83
CA CYS A 57 1.98 21.39 4.45
C CYS A 57 3.25 21.33 5.29
N LYS A 58 3.44 20.26 6.07
CA LYS A 58 4.63 20.06 6.90
C LYS A 58 5.80 19.50 6.08
N ILE A 59 7.02 19.92 6.42
CA ILE A 59 8.25 19.30 5.92
C ILE A 59 8.79 18.35 6.97
N TYR A 60 9.13 17.14 6.54
CA TYR A 60 9.94 16.18 7.28
C TYR A 60 11.25 15.94 6.51
N GLN A 61 12.36 15.77 7.22
CA GLN A 61 13.64 15.35 6.60
C GLN A 61 13.93 13.87 6.79
N ASP A 62 13.26 13.25 7.77
CA ASP A 62 13.30 11.83 8.05
C ASP A 62 11.91 11.23 7.83
N PHE A 63 11.83 10.16 7.04
CA PHE A 63 10.55 9.53 6.77
C PHE A 63 9.98 8.87 8.04
N ARG A 64 10.81 8.46 8.99
CA ARG A 64 10.38 7.83 10.24
C ARG A 64 9.52 8.80 11.06
N GLU A 65 9.92 10.06 11.13
CA GLU A 65 9.14 11.11 11.79
C GLU A 65 7.78 11.34 11.11
N LEU A 66 7.76 11.35 9.77
CA LEU A 66 6.50 11.42 9.02
C LEU A 66 5.60 10.21 9.32
N LEU A 67 6.18 9.01 9.44
CA LEU A 67 5.42 7.79 9.76
C LEU A 67 4.85 7.79 11.19
N GLU A 68 5.40 8.56 12.12
CA GLU A 68 4.81 8.74 13.47
C GLU A 68 3.68 9.79 13.50
N ASP A 69 3.49 10.60 12.44
CA ASP A 69 2.41 11.58 12.40
C ASP A 69 1.06 10.88 12.21
N ASN A 70 0.29 10.78 13.30
CA ASN A 70 -1.03 10.15 13.33
C ASN A 70 -2.10 10.91 12.54
N SER A 71 -1.80 12.14 12.07
CA SER A 71 -2.71 12.87 11.18
C SER A 71 -2.62 12.45 9.71
N ILE A 72 -1.71 11.52 9.37
CA ILE A 72 -1.49 11.01 8.01
C ILE A 72 -2.08 9.60 7.85
N ASP A 73 -3.08 9.46 6.98
CA ASP A 73 -3.75 8.18 6.70
C ASP A 73 -2.96 7.30 5.73
N ALA A 74 -2.32 7.91 4.73
CA ALA A 74 -1.64 7.20 3.66
C ALA A 74 -0.32 7.86 3.24
N VAL A 75 0.59 7.08 2.65
CA VAL A 75 1.86 7.56 2.12
C VAL A 75 2.04 7.21 0.65
N GLN A 76 2.54 8.18 -0.12
CA GLN A 76 3.08 7.96 -1.46
C GLN A 76 4.60 7.90 -1.38
N ILE A 77 5.19 6.77 -1.75
CA ILE A 77 6.64 6.53 -1.75
C ILE A 77 7.17 6.67 -3.17
N SER A 78 8.13 7.58 -3.35
CA SER A 78 8.78 7.91 -4.63
C SER A 78 10.30 8.11 -4.45
N THR A 79 10.88 7.40 -3.49
CA THR A 79 12.33 7.38 -3.20
C THR A 79 13.10 6.60 -4.26
N PRO A 80 14.45 6.54 -4.20
CA PRO A 80 15.19 5.49 -4.88
C PRO A 80 14.69 4.09 -4.47
N ASP A 81 14.82 3.15 -5.40
CA ASP A 81 14.29 1.78 -5.35
C ASP A 81 14.65 0.97 -4.09
N HIS A 82 15.88 1.06 -3.61
CA HIS A 82 16.35 0.38 -2.39
C HIS A 82 15.64 0.81 -1.11
N TRP A 83 14.96 1.96 -1.11
CA TRP A 83 14.17 2.44 0.04
C TRP A 83 12.69 2.06 -0.03
N HIS A 84 12.20 1.57 -1.17
CA HIS A 84 10.78 1.27 -1.35
C HIS A 84 10.26 0.25 -0.34
N VAL A 85 10.98 -0.87 -0.18
CA VAL A 85 10.57 -1.96 0.70
C VAL A 85 10.58 -1.59 2.18
N PRO A 86 11.70 -1.10 2.76
CA PRO A 86 11.73 -0.78 4.18
C PRO A 86 10.69 0.27 4.56
N ILE A 87 10.52 1.33 3.75
CA ILE A 87 9.54 2.38 4.04
C ILE A 87 8.11 1.84 3.95
N SER A 88 7.81 1.02 2.95
CA SER A 88 6.47 0.43 2.79
C SER A 88 6.10 -0.49 3.95
N ILE A 89 7.02 -1.35 4.39
CA ILE A 89 6.80 -2.23 5.56
C ILE A 89 6.58 -1.40 6.81
N MET A 90 7.44 -0.40 7.08
CA MET A 90 7.29 0.47 8.25
C MET A 90 5.97 1.25 8.23
N ALA A 91 5.57 1.79 7.09
CA ALA A 91 4.31 2.50 6.95
C ALA A 91 3.10 1.59 7.22
N ALA A 92 3.12 0.37 6.67
CA ALA A 92 2.06 -0.62 6.89
C ALA A 92 2.00 -1.05 8.37
N LEU A 93 3.14 -1.29 9.02
CA LEU A 93 3.21 -1.60 10.45
C LEU A 93 2.68 -0.47 11.35
N LYS A 94 2.76 0.77 10.87
CA LYS A 94 2.18 1.97 11.51
C LYS A 94 0.71 2.22 11.13
N GLY A 95 0.07 1.27 10.45
CA GLY A 95 -1.33 1.34 10.07
C GLY A 95 -1.65 2.32 8.94
N LYS A 96 -0.64 2.79 8.18
CA LYS A 96 -0.84 3.70 7.06
C LYS A 96 -1.08 2.93 5.76
N HIS A 97 -1.95 3.46 4.90
CA HIS A 97 -2.08 2.94 3.54
C HIS A 97 -0.83 3.30 2.72
N VAL A 98 -0.36 2.36 1.89
CA VAL A 98 0.90 2.51 1.15
C VAL A 98 0.65 2.52 -0.35
N CYS A 99 1.08 3.58 -1.01
CA CYS A 99 1.24 3.62 -2.47
C CYS A 99 2.73 3.79 -2.81
N CYS A 100 3.34 2.79 -3.44
CA CYS A 100 4.78 2.80 -3.73
C CYS A 100 5.05 2.75 -5.25
N LYS A 101 6.07 3.47 -5.71
CA LYS A 101 6.54 3.35 -7.10
C LYS A 101 7.19 1.99 -7.35
N LYS A 102 6.99 1.48 -8.56
CA LYS A 102 7.74 0.37 -9.16
C LYS A 102 9.09 0.84 -9.71
N PRO A 103 10.11 -0.04 -9.82
CA PRO A 103 10.21 -1.38 -9.23
C PRO A 103 10.78 -1.34 -7.80
N THR A 104 10.86 -2.49 -7.12
CA THR A 104 11.81 -2.70 -6.00
C THR A 104 13.22 -2.92 -6.56
N LEU A 105 14.28 -2.73 -5.75
CA LEU A 105 15.66 -2.90 -6.23
C LEU A 105 15.94 -4.35 -6.65
N THR A 106 15.43 -5.34 -5.90
CA THR A 106 15.62 -6.76 -6.21
C THR A 106 14.30 -7.55 -6.28
N ILE A 107 14.34 -8.74 -6.91
CA ILE A 107 13.20 -9.68 -6.96
C ILE A 107 12.83 -10.15 -5.55
N ASP A 108 13.82 -10.48 -4.72
CA ASP A 108 13.58 -10.99 -3.37
C ASP A 108 12.98 -9.93 -2.46
N GLU A 109 13.43 -8.68 -2.55
CA GLU A 109 12.77 -7.55 -1.88
C GLU A 109 11.35 -7.32 -2.40
N GLY A 110 11.10 -7.48 -3.71
CA GLY A 110 9.77 -7.44 -4.28
C GLY A 110 8.83 -8.48 -3.65
N ARG A 111 9.32 -9.71 -3.43
CA ARG A 111 8.57 -10.77 -2.74
C ARG A 111 8.21 -10.39 -1.31
N LEU A 112 9.10 -9.70 -0.59
CA LEU A 112 8.82 -9.22 0.76
C LEU A 112 7.67 -8.20 0.82
N LEU A 113 7.38 -7.46 -0.26
CA LEU A 113 6.19 -6.59 -0.33
C LEU A 113 4.93 -7.33 -0.74
N CYS A 114 5.04 -8.33 -1.62
CA CYS A 114 3.89 -9.14 -2.03
C CYS A 114 3.34 -9.95 -0.86
N GLU A 115 4.21 -10.40 0.03
CA GLU A 115 3.84 -11.29 1.12
C GLU A 115 2.85 -10.65 2.12
N PRO A 116 3.09 -9.44 2.69
CA PRO A 116 2.13 -8.79 3.56
C PRO A 116 0.79 -8.50 2.87
N GLY A 117 0.83 -8.15 1.57
CA GLY A 117 -0.38 -7.96 0.77
C GLY A 117 -1.20 -9.25 0.61
N HIS A 118 -0.53 -10.37 0.36
CA HIS A 118 -1.13 -11.71 0.32
C HIS A 118 -1.74 -12.11 1.66
N ARG A 119 -1.02 -11.92 2.77
CA ARG A 119 -1.55 -12.20 4.12
C ARG A 119 -2.74 -11.32 4.49
N LEU A 120 -2.71 -10.03 4.16
CA LEU A 120 -3.82 -9.11 4.43
C LEU A 120 -5.09 -9.53 3.66
N SER A 121 -4.93 -9.85 2.37
CA SER A 121 -6.04 -10.34 1.54
C SER A 121 -6.64 -11.63 2.12
N THR A 122 -5.78 -12.56 2.55
CA THR A 122 -6.19 -13.81 3.21
C THR A 122 -7.06 -13.57 4.45
N LEU A 123 -6.69 -12.62 5.31
CA LEU A 123 -7.47 -12.29 6.51
C LEU A 123 -8.86 -11.72 6.18
N LEU A 124 -8.97 -10.84 5.17
CA LEU A 124 -10.25 -10.31 4.71
C LEU A 124 -11.17 -11.43 4.19
N HIS A 125 -10.61 -12.38 3.45
CA HIS A 125 -11.35 -13.56 3.00
C HIS A 125 -11.78 -14.46 4.16
N CYS A 126 -10.92 -14.69 5.16
CA CYS A 126 -11.27 -15.43 6.37
C CYS A 126 -12.45 -14.78 7.10
N GLY A 127 -12.46 -13.45 7.23
CA GLY A 127 -13.58 -12.69 7.81
C GLY A 127 -14.89 -12.88 7.04
N ASN A 128 -14.84 -12.78 5.71
CA ASN A 128 -16.02 -13.02 4.86
C ASN A 128 -16.55 -14.46 4.98
N ILE A 129 -15.66 -15.45 5.07
CA ILE A 129 -16.02 -16.86 5.23
C ILE A 129 -16.65 -17.11 6.61
N ALA A 130 -16.09 -16.52 7.68
CA ALA A 130 -16.65 -16.59 9.02
C ALA A 130 -18.08 -16.03 9.07
N LEU A 131 -18.32 -14.87 8.46
CA LEU A 131 -19.65 -14.29 8.35
C LEU A 131 -20.62 -15.20 7.59
N LYS A 132 -20.17 -15.77 6.46
CA LYS A 132 -21.00 -16.65 5.63
C LYS A 132 -21.38 -17.95 6.32
N LEU A 133 -20.48 -18.51 7.13
CA LEU A 133 -20.72 -19.72 7.92
C LEU A 133 -21.41 -19.42 9.26
N ASN A 134 -21.57 -18.13 9.61
CA ASN A 134 -22.08 -17.66 10.89
C ASN A 134 -21.35 -18.27 12.11
N ARG A 135 -20.03 -18.41 12.02
CA ARG A 135 -19.17 -18.90 13.10
C ARG A 135 -17.72 -18.48 12.89
N LYS A 136 -16.91 -18.61 13.93
CA LYS A 136 -15.45 -18.45 13.82
C LYS A 136 -14.86 -19.55 12.93
N VAL A 137 -13.78 -19.19 12.24
CA VAL A 137 -12.92 -20.10 11.46
C VAL A 137 -11.48 -19.92 11.93
N GLU A 138 -10.68 -20.97 11.84
CA GLU A 138 -9.27 -20.95 12.22
C GLU A 138 -8.42 -21.17 10.97
N TRP A 139 -7.43 -20.30 10.77
CA TRP A 139 -6.57 -20.30 9.59
C TRP A 139 -5.13 -20.65 9.98
N ASP A 140 -4.54 -21.61 9.28
CA ASP A 140 -3.12 -21.94 9.33
C ASP A 140 -2.37 -21.07 8.30
N PRO A 141 -1.59 -20.08 8.74
CA PRO A 141 -0.90 -19.16 7.84
C PRO A 141 0.43 -19.72 7.30
N VAL A 142 0.80 -20.94 7.67
CA VAL A 142 1.98 -21.67 7.16
C VAL A 142 1.55 -22.60 6.03
N ASN A 143 0.51 -23.39 6.25
CA ASN A 143 -0.01 -24.32 5.25
C ASN A 143 -1.07 -23.70 4.32
N GLU A 144 -1.50 -22.47 4.62
CA GLU A 144 -2.54 -21.73 3.91
C GLU A 144 -3.85 -22.51 3.77
N SER A 145 -4.36 -23.01 4.90
CA SER A 145 -5.59 -23.81 4.98
C SER A 145 -6.38 -23.51 6.25
N PHE A 146 -7.66 -23.89 6.27
CA PHE A 146 -8.48 -23.85 7.47
C PHE A 146 -8.28 -25.11 8.32
N VAL A 147 -8.02 -24.91 9.61
CA VAL A 147 -7.69 -25.98 10.55
C VAL A 147 -8.94 -26.82 10.83
N ASN A 148 -8.91 -28.10 10.42
CA ASN A 148 -9.97 -29.08 10.64
C ASN A 148 -11.38 -28.60 10.18
N ASP A 149 -11.45 -27.79 9.12
CA ASP A 149 -12.71 -27.15 8.68
C ASP A 149 -13.04 -27.39 7.20
N PRO A 150 -13.62 -28.56 6.86
CA PRO A 150 -14.00 -28.89 5.49
C PRO A 150 -15.05 -27.95 4.89
N ALA A 151 -15.84 -27.26 5.72
CA ALA A 151 -16.86 -26.33 5.26
C ALA A 151 -16.25 -25.00 4.82
N ALA A 152 -15.26 -24.48 5.58
CA ALA A 152 -14.51 -23.30 5.20
C ALA A 152 -13.58 -23.55 3.99
N GLU A 153 -12.97 -24.75 3.91
CA GLU A 153 -12.11 -25.13 2.77
C GLU A 153 -12.84 -25.05 1.41
N LYS A 154 -14.14 -25.34 1.37
CA LYS A 154 -14.95 -25.18 0.16
C LYS A 154 -15.01 -23.74 -0.37
N PHE A 155 -14.69 -22.74 0.45
CA PHE A 155 -14.67 -21.34 0.05
C PHE A 155 -13.26 -20.83 -0.28
N ARG A 156 -12.21 -21.64 -0.10
CA ARG A 156 -10.83 -21.27 -0.46
C ARG A 156 -10.63 -21.17 -1.97
N LYS A 157 -11.38 -21.96 -2.74
CA LYS A 157 -11.43 -21.91 -4.21
C LYS A 157 -12.89 -21.91 -4.66
N ARG A 158 -13.16 -21.23 -5.77
CA ARG A 158 -14.46 -21.26 -6.43
C ARG A 158 -14.39 -22.18 -7.64
N GLU A 159 -15.39 -23.04 -7.81
CA GLU A 159 -15.55 -23.78 -9.06
C GLU A 159 -15.82 -22.80 -10.21
N MET A 160 -14.90 -22.76 -11.17
CA MET A 160 -15.00 -21.90 -12.35
C MET A 160 -15.73 -22.64 -13.47
N ARG A 161 -16.44 -21.87 -14.31
CA ARG A 161 -16.99 -22.42 -15.55
C ARG A 161 -15.83 -22.90 -16.43
N GLU A 162 -15.94 -24.10 -16.99
CA GLU A 162 -14.85 -24.82 -17.68
C GLU A 162 -14.07 -23.95 -18.67
N LYS A 163 -14.78 -23.28 -19.60
CA LYS A 163 -14.20 -22.39 -20.63
C LYS A 163 -13.39 -21.24 -20.04
N TRP A 164 -13.67 -20.84 -18.80
CA TRP A 164 -13.07 -19.67 -18.15
C TRP A 164 -12.15 -20.04 -16.99
N SER A 165 -11.78 -21.32 -16.84
CA SER A 165 -10.85 -21.75 -15.81
C SER A 165 -9.44 -21.19 -16.05
N TYR A 166 -8.71 -20.89 -14.97
CA TYR A 166 -7.33 -20.38 -15.06
C TYR A 166 -6.42 -21.28 -15.89
N ASN A 167 -6.55 -22.61 -15.75
CA ASN A 167 -5.78 -23.59 -16.52
C ASN A 167 -6.02 -23.49 -18.04
N LYS A 168 -7.15 -22.94 -18.49
CA LYS A 168 -7.47 -22.75 -19.92
C LYS A 168 -7.04 -21.36 -20.42
N ILE A 169 -7.14 -20.33 -19.58
CA ILE A 169 -6.82 -18.95 -19.96
C ILE A 169 -5.31 -18.66 -19.84
N CYS A 170 -4.67 -19.19 -18.80
CA CYS A 170 -3.27 -18.96 -18.45
C CYS A 170 -2.59 -20.30 -18.10
N PRO A 171 -2.42 -21.23 -19.07
CA PRO A 171 -1.95 -22.59 -18.80
C PRO A 171 -0.54 -22.65 -18.18
N GLU A 172 0.28 -21.62 -18.39
CA GLU A 172 1.60 -21.47 -17.80
C GLU A 172 1.59 -21.12 -16.30
N PHE A 173 0.48 -20.58 -15.79
CA PHE A 173 0.28 -20.30 -14.36
C PHE A 173 -0.58 -21.40 -13.73
N LYS A 174 0.07 -22.46 -13.25
CA LYS A 174 -0.62 -23.55 -12.54
C LYS A 174 -1.02 -23.10 -11.13
N TYR A 175 -2.32 -23.15 -10.83
CA TYR A 175 -2.96 -22.72 -9.58
C TYR A 175 -3.72 -23.87 -8.90
#